data_AF-A0A957TJN0-F1
#
_entry.id   AF-A0A957TJN0-F1
#
_cell.length_a   1.000
_cell.length_b   1.000
_cell.length_c   1.000
_cell.angle_alpha   90.00
_cell.angle_beta   90.00
_cell.angle_gamma   90.00
#
_symmetry.space_group_name_H-M   'P 1'
#
loop_
_entity.id
_entity.type
_entity.pdbx_description
1 polymer ?
#
loop_
_entity_poly.entity_id
_entity_poly.type
_entity_poly.pdbx_seq_one_letter_code
_entity_poly.pdbx_strand_id
1 'polypeptide(L)' 'MLPIIDTHQHLWDLSKFHLPWTAGAGVLERSYVQSDYAEATAGLNVVKAVYMEVDVDPAQQV' A
#
# COMPACT_ATOMS: atom_id res chain seq x y z
N MET A 1 24.00 7.21 4.46
CA MET A 1 22.85 6.50 5.08
C MET A 1 22.80 5.09 4.49
N LEU A 2 22.45 4.06 5.27
CA LEU A 2 22.40 2.68 4.78
C LEU A 2 21.20 2.53 3.82
N PRO A 3 21.33 1.91 2.63
CA PRO A 3 20.20 1.67 1.74
C PRO A 3 19.23 0.65 2.36
N ILE A 4 17.94 0.97 2.34
CA ILE A 4 16.86 0.10 2.84
C ILE A 4 16.06 -0.42 1.65
N ILE A 5 15.78 -1.72 1.65
CA ILE A 5 14.77 -2.34 0.79
C ILE A 5 13.60 -2.70 1.69
N ASP A 6 12.43 -2.11 1.44
CA ASP A 6 11.19 -2.54 2.08
C ASP A 6 10.73 -3.83 1.39
N THR A 7 10.85 -4.95 2.08
CA THR A 7 10.54 -6.26 1.48
C THR A 7 9.05 -6.59 1.50
N HIS A 8 8.19 -5.76 2.12
CA HIS A 8 6.78 -6.06 2.31
C HIS A 8 5.94 -4.77 2.38
N GLN A 9 5.48 -4.30 1.23
CA GLN A 9 4.66 -3.09 1.12
C GLN A 9 3.25 -3.44 0.60
N HIS A 10 2.22 -2.88 1.23
CA HIS A 10 0.87 -2.85 0.69
C HIS A 10 0.50 -1.42 0.27
N LEU A 11 -0.07 -1.28 -0.93
CA LEU A 11 -0.65 -0.03 -1.43
C LEU A 11 -1.97 -0.37 -2.10
N TRP A 12 -2.98 0.48 -1.94
CA TRP A 12 -4.29 0.29 -2.55
C TRP A 12 -4.96 1.59 -2.94
N ASP A 13 -5.75 1.51 -4.00
CA ASP A 13 -6.51 2.62 -4.56
C ASP A 13 -8.00 2.25 -4.56
N LEU A 14 -8.76 2.79 -3.60
CA LEU A 14 -10.18 2.51 -3.42
C LEU A 14 -11.05 3.10 -4.55
N SER A 15 -10.48 3.91 -5.46
CA SER A 15 -11.16 4.31 -6.69
C SER A 15 -11.14 3.22 -7.77
N LYS A 16 -10.30 2.18 -7.61
CA LYS A 16 -10.08 1.10 -8.57
C LYS A 16 -10.48 -0.27 -8.03
N PHE A 17 -10.18 -0.53 -6.76
CA PHE A 17 -10.41 -1.82 -6.12
C PHE A 17 -11.40 -1.70 -4.97
N HIS A 18 -12.22 -2.74 -4.82
CA HIS A 18 -13.07 -2.95 -3.67
C HIS A 18 -12.33 -3.82 -2.66
N LEU A 19 -12.10 -3.27 -1.47
CA LEU A 19 -11.43 -3.94 -0.36
C LEU A 19 -12.38 -4.01 0.84
N PRO A 20 -13.25 -5.04 0.93
CA PRO A 20 -14.26 -5.12 1.99
C PRO A 20 -13.67 -5.03 3.41
N TRP A 21 -12.45 -5.55 3.61
CA TRP A 21 -11.76 -5.56 4.89
C TRP A 21 -11.34 -4.17 5.39
N THR A 22 -11.35 -3.14 4.52
CA THR A 22 -11.03 -1.75 4.91
C THR A 22 -12.20 -1.02 5.57
N ALA A 23 -13.44 -1.49 5.37
CA ALA A 23 -14.64 -0.84 5.89
C ALA A 23 -14.64 -0.87 7.43
N GLY A 24 -14.72 0.29 8.07
CA GLY A 24 -14.64 0.42 9.54
C GLY A 24 -13.25 0.15 10.13
N ALA A 25 -12.20 -0.03 9.31
CA ALA A 25 -10.82 -0.26 9.76
C ALA A 25 -10.08 1.03 10.16
N GLY A 26 -10.80 2.14 10.34
CA GLY A 26 -10.26 3.41 10.81
C GLY A 26 -9.29 4.04 9.81
N VAL A 27 -8.02 4.17 10.18
CA VAL A 27 -7.01 4.82 9.32
C VAL A 27 -6.81 4.12 7.97
N LEU A 28 -7.16 2.83 7.88
CA LEU A 28 -7.04 2.03 6.67
C LEU A 28 -8.20 2.25 5.67
N GLU A 29 -9.26 2.95 6.07
CA GLU A 29 -10.46 3.21 5.27
C GLU A 29 -10.27 4.37 4.27
N ARG A 30 -9.09 4.41 3.62
CA ARG A 30 -8.75 5.37 2.55
C ARG A 30 -7.73 4.75 1.61
N SER A 31 -7.53 5.35 0.44
CA SER A 31 -6.45 4.96 -0.47
C SER A 31 -5.08 5.24 0.15
N TYR A 32 -4.15 4.31 -0.07
CA TYR A 32 -2.72 4.49 0.16
C TYR A 32 -1.99 4.20 -1.14
N VAL A 33 -1.53 5.26 -1.81
CA VAL A 33 -0.92 5.17 -3.13
C VAL A 33 0.58 5.48 -3.08
N GLN A 34 1.26 5.38 -4.21
CA GLN A 34 2.71 5.56 -4.29
C GLN A 34 3.18 6.93 -3.76
N SER A 35 2.41 7.99 -3.93
CA SER A 35 2.76 9.32 -3.39
C SER A 35 2.73 9.37 -1.87
N ASP A 36 1.73 8.73 -1.21
CA ASP A 36 1.70 8.63 0.25
C ASP A 36 2.94 7.90 0.77
N TYR A 37 3.33 6.80 0.10
CA TYR A 37 4.52 6.04 0.47
C TYR A 37 5.82 6.83 0.26
N ALA A 38 5.93 7.57 -0.84
CA ALA A 38 7.09 8.41 -1.11
C ALA A 38 7.25 9.52 -0.05
N GLU A 39 6.14 10.11 0.39
CA GLU A 39 6.12 11.08 1.49
C GLU A 39 6.53 10.42 2.82
N ALA A 40 5.94 9.27 3.15
CA ALA A 40 6.21 8.55 4.40
C ALA A 40 7.66 8.06 4.53
N THR A 41 8.33 7.79 3.41
CA THR A 41 9.70 7.27 3.37
C THR A 41 10.76 8.34 3.10
N ALA A 42 10.35 9.61 2.96
CA ALA A 42 11.24 10.71 2.67
C ALA A 42 12.36 10.82 3.72
N GLY A 43 13.61 10.85 3.25
CA GLY A 43 14.79 10.97 4.11
C GLY A 43 15.24 9.69 4.82
N LEU A 44 14.55 8.56 4.64
CA LEU A 44 14.93 7.27 5.26
C LEU A 44 15.89 6.42 4.41
N ASN A 45 16.16 6.82 3.16
CA ASN A 45 16.97 6.07 2.18
C ASN A 45 16.40 4.68 1.85
N VAL A 46 15.07 4.59 1.76
CA VAL A 46 14.38 3.47 1.13
C VAL A 46 14.57 3.56 -0.38
N VAL A 47 15.29 2.59 -0.95
CA VAL A 47 15.70 2.62 -2.36
C VAL A 47 14.87 1.71 -3.25
N LYS A 48 14.19 0.72 -2.67
CA LYS A 48 13.30 -0.23 -3.35
C LYS A 48 12.22 -0.71 -2.38
N ALA A 49 11.10 -1.15 -2.95
CA ALA A 49 10.04 -1.84 -2.22
C ALA A 49 9.58 -3.07 -3.00
N VAL A 50 9.09 -4.08 -2.29
CA VAL A 50 8.39 -5.24 -2.88
C VAL A 50 6.91 -5.12 -2.52
N TYR A 51 6.08 -4.90 -3.54
CA TYR A 51 4.63 -4.84 -3.40
C TYR A 51 4.04 -6.22 -3.13
N MET A 52 3.13 -6.29 -2.16
CA MET A 52 2.33 -7.46 -1.83
C MET A 52 0.87 -7.21 -2.20
N GLU A 53 0.18 -8.27 -2.61
CA GLU A 53 -1.26 -8.25 -2.85
C GLU A 53 -2.04 -7.80 -1.60
N VAL A 54 -3.27 -7.32 -1.79
CA VAL A 54 -4.07 -6.61 -0.77
C VAL A 54 -5.42 -7.26 -0.50
N ASP A 55 -5.59 -8.52 -0.89
CA ASP A 55 -6.82 -9.32 -0.77
C ASP A 55 -8.03 -8.55 -1.33
N VAL A 56 -7.95 -8.23 -2.63
CA VAL A 56 -9.08 -7.61 -3.34
C VAL A 56 -10.30 -8.52 -3.29
N ASP A 57 -11.50 -7.93 -3.41
CA ASP A 57 -12.74 -8.70 -3.55
C ASP A 57 -12.54 -9.89 -4.52
N PRO A 58 -12.95 -11.12 -4.16
CA PRO A 58 -12.76 -12.29 -5.01
C PRO A 58 -13.22 -12.11 -6.47
N ALA A 59 -14.23 -11.27 -6.72
CA ALA A 59 -14.69 -10.96 -8.08
C ALA A 59 -13.69 -10.14 -8.91
N GLN A 60 -12.68 -9.54 -8.27
CA GLN A 60 -11.60 -8.76 -8.90
C GLN A 60 -10.27 -9.52 -8.98
N GLN A 61 -10.21 -10.77 -8.50
CA GLN A 61 -9.05 -11.65 -8.65
C GLN A 61 -9.10 -12.28 -10.05
N VAL A 62 -8.13 -11.95 -10.92
CA VAL A 62 -8.00 -12.46 -12.30
C VAL A 62 -6.89 -13.48 -12.45
#